data_AF-A0A520KFF0-F1
#
_entry.id   AF-A0A520KFF0-F1
#
_cell.length_a   1.000
_cell.length_b   1.000
_cell.length_c   1.000
_cell.angle_alpha   90.00
_cell.angle_beta   90.00
_cell.angle_gamma   90.00
#
_symmetry.space_group_name_H-M   'P 1'
#
loop_
_entity.id
_entity.type
_entity.pdbx_description
1 polymer ?
#
loop_
_entity_poly.entity_id
_entity_poly.type
_entity_poly.pdbx_seq_one_letter_code
_entity_poly.pdbx_strand_id
1 'polypeptide(L)'
;MGSRSRKYSKGERRGFYIIENGRSKFIDLTPFEGIYRDIDVAGKSAFEVNNLLKEFIEKTDVRNKVVVLKVHGELIRGKTSDIDFSYIKNEIMKRGAIYLHLNRSQLRSKEYDIIVSSESDSQKIEEEIFMEVIKGKKFTEERLLSLELPKALFNQLKVQKKEGEVSLDYERRMKEAAIEVLGIKKLLEG
;
A
#
# COMPACT_ATOMS: atom_id res chain seq x y z
N MET A 1 -30.16 -15.62 -11.88
CA MET A 1 -30.61 -14.22 -11.79
C MET A 1 -31.38 -14.02 -10.51
N GLY A 2 -30.85 -13.25 -9.55
CA GLY A 2 -31.52 -12.98 -8.28
C GLY A 2 -31.16 -11.57 -7.83
N SER A 3 -32.02 -10.60 -8.17
CA SER A 3 -31.87 -9.21 -7.76
C SER A 3 -32.12 -9.07 -6.26
N ARG A 4 -31.05 -9.08 -5.46
CA ARG A 4 -31.12 -8.72 -4.04
C ARG A 4 -31.28 -7.21 -3.92
N SER A 5 -32.53 -6.78 -3.77
CA SER A 5 -32.93 -5.45 -3.33
C SER A 5 -32.26 -5.15 -1.98
N ARG A 6 -31.37 -4.16 -1.90
CA ARG A 6 -30.67 -3.79 -0.64
C ARG A 6 -31.28 -2.54 -0.03
N LYS A 7 -31.82 -2.71 1.18
CA LYS A 7 -32.37 -1.69 2.07
C LYS A 7 -31.23 -0.93 2.76
N TYR A 8 -31.37 0.39 2.90
CA TYR A 8 -30.48 1.25 3.72
C TYR A 8 -31.02 1.37 5.16
N SER A 9 -30.25 1.93 6.10
CA SER A 9 -30.27 1.76 7.58
C SER A 9 -31.56 2.01 8.40
N LYS A 10 -32.74 2.14 7.78
CA LYS A 10 -34.08 1.95 8.38
C LYS A 10 -35.17 1.55 7.36
N GLY A 11 -34.80 1.23 6.11
CA GLY A 11 -35.72 0.78 5.05
C GLY A 11 -36.42 1.89 4.25
N GLU A 12 -36.09 3.16 4.47
CA GLU A 12 -36.77 4.30 3.83
C GLU A 12 -36.07 4.75 2.53
N ARG A 13 -36.86 5.04 1.49
CA ARG A 13 -36.40 5.53 0.19
C ARG A 13 -36.28 7.06 0.22
N ARG A 14 -35.18 7.61 -0.30
CA ARG A 14 -35.00 9.07 -0.43
C ARG A 14 -35.44 9.50 -1.82
N GLY A 15 -36.11 10.63 -1.93
CA GLY A 15 -36.76 11.04 -3.17
C GLY A 15 -37.71 12.21 -2.95
N PHE A 16 -38.42 12.58 -4.01
CA PHE A 16 -39.47 13.59 -3.95
C PHE A 16 -40.72 13.07 -4.66
N TYR A 17 -41.88 13.64 -4.34
CA TYR A 17 -43.12 13.35 -5.05
C TYR A 17 -43.39 14.44 -6.09
N ILE A 18 -43.79 14.02 -7.29
CA ILE A 18 -44.42 14.91 -8.27
C ILE A 18 -45.92 14.64 -8.20
N ILE A 19 -46.73 15.69 -8.04
CA ILE A 19 -48.19 15.60 -8.05
C ILE A 19 -48.68 16.22 -9.36
N GLU A 20 -49.40 15.44 -10.15
CA GLU A 20 -50.00 15.88 -11.40
C GLU A 20 -51.43 15.34 -11.50
N ASN A 21 -52.41 16.22 -11.73
CA ASN A 21 -53.83 15.87 -11.82
C ASN A 21 -54.35 15.04 -10.62
N GLY A 22 -53.93 15.39 -9.40
CA GLY A 22 -54.34 14.70 -8.17
C GLY A 22 -53.71 13.32 -7.97
N ARG A 23 -52.77 12.90 -8.84
CA ARG A 23 -52.01 11.65 -8.69
C ARG A 23 -50.58 11.96 -8.26
N SER A 24 -50.11 11.29 -7.21
CA SER A 24 -48.72 11.40 -6.74
C SER A 24 -47.84 10.31 -7.34
N LYS A 25 -46.68 10.70 -7.89
CA LYS A 25 -45.60 9.80 -8.33
C LYS A 25 -44.34 10.07 -7.52
N PHE A 26 -43.84 9.06 -6.81
CA PHE A 26 -42.55 9.14 -6.11
C PHE A 26 -41.40 8.97 -7.11
N ILE A 27 -40.45 9.90 -7.09
CA ILE A 27 -39.19 9.84 -7.83
C ILE A 27 -38.08 9.56 -6.83
N ASP A 28 -37.43 8.41 -7.00
CA ASP A 28 -36.31 7.97 -6.17
C ASP A 28 -35.07 8.82 -6.46
N LEU A 29 -34.51 9.44 -5.42
CA LEU A 29 -33.21 10.09 -5.46
C LEU A 29 -32.22 9.16 -4.78
N THR A 30 -31.50 8.37 -5.57
CA THR A 30 -30.29 7.70 -5.11
C THR A 30 -29.11 8.56 -5.57
N PRO A 31 -28.66 9.57 -4.78
CA PRO A 31 -27.73 10.59 -5.26
C PRO A 31 -26.35 10.04 -5.58
N PHE A 32 -25.90 8.99 -4.87
CA PHE A 32 -24.68 8.24 -5.14
C PHE A 32 -24.62 7.00 -4.23
N GLU A 33 -23.87 5.98 -4.65
CA GLU A 33 -23.49 4.88 -3.76
C GLU A 33 -22.22 5.25 -2.98
N GLY A 34 -22.13 4.83 -1.72
CA GLY A 34 -21.02 5.15 -0.82
C GLY A 34 -20.28 3.91 -0.33
N ILE A 35 -18.95 3.99 -0.21
CA ILE A 35 -18.12 3.00 0.48
C ILE A 35 -17.52 3.67 1.70
N TYR A 36 -17.75 3.10 2.87
CA TYR A 36 -17.08 3.49 4.11
C TYR A 36 -16.15 2.37 4.57
N ARG A 37 -14.89 2.71 4.82
CA ARG A 37 -13.91 1.84 5.47
C ARG A 37 -13.23 2.56 6.61
N ASP A 38 -13.31 1.95 7.78
CA ASP A 38 -12.53 2.31 8.96
C ASP A 38 -11.47 1.22 9.18
N ILE A 39 -10.20 1.62 9.24
CA ILE A 39 -9.06 0.72 9.30
C ILE A 39 -8.20 1.12 10.51
N ASP A 40 -8.23 0.26 11.52
CA ASP A 40 -7.27 0.29 12.62
C ASP A 40 -5.98 -0.41 12.20
N VAL A 41 -4.86 0.30 12.29
CA VAL A 41 -3.53 -0.19 11.95
C VAL A 41 -2.64 -0.37 13.17
N ALA A 42 -3.20 -0.35 14.38
CA ALA A 42 -2.47 -0.64 15.60
C ALA A 42 -1.70 -1.97 15.47
N GLY A 43 -0.40 -1.93 15.80
CA GLY A 43 0.46 -3.11 15.75
C GLY A 43 0.92 -3.52 14.35
N LYS A 44 0.65 -2.70 13.31
CA LYS A 44 1.11 -2.94 11.94
C LYS A 44 2.27 -2.04 11.56
N SER A 45 3.14 -2.50 10.68
CA SER A 45 4.15 -1.65 10.07
C SER A 45 3.55 -0.75 8.99
N ALA A 46 4.26 0.29 8.58
CA ALA A 46 3.90 1.08 7.39
C ALA A 46 3.79 0.24 6.10
N PHE A 47 4.62 -0.78 5.92
CA PHE A 47 4.61 -1.63 4.74
C PHE A 47 3.40 -2.58 4.72
N GLU A 48 3.05 -3.18 5.86
CA GLU A 48 1.85 -3.98 6.00
C GLU A 48 0.59 -3.15 5.71
N VAL A 49 0.56 -1.91 6.19
CA VAL A 49 -0.55 -0.97 5.91
C VAL A 49 -0.64 -0.65 4.42
N ASN A 50 0.48 -0.37 3.75
CA ASN A 50 0.50 -0.17 2.30
C ASN A 50 -0.10 -1.36 1.54
N ASN A 51 0.27 -2.59 1.91
CA ASN A 51 -0.25 -3.80 1.26
C ASN A 51 -1.75 -3.97 1.55
N LEU A 52 -2.18 -3.75 2.79
CA LEU A 52 -3.59 -3.80 3.17
C LEU A 52 -4.44 -2.80 2.37
N LEU A 53 -3.95 -1.57 2.20
CA LEU A 53 -4.63 -0.54 1.41
C LEU A 53 -4.68 -0.89 -0.08
N LYS A 54 -3.59 -1.45 -0.64
CA LYS A 54 -3.56 -1.96 -2.02
C LYS A 54 -4.57 -3.08 -2.24
N GLU A 55 -4.58 -4.07 -1.35
CA GLU A 55 -5.54 -5.17 -1.41
C GLU A 55 -6.99 -4.69 -1.32
N PHE A 56 -7.26 -3.70 -0.46
CA PHE A 56 -8.58 -3.09 -0.36
C PHE A 56 -9.02 -2.50 -1.70
N ILE A 57 -8.15 -1.73 -2.37
CA ILE A 57 -8.43 -1.14 -3.69
C ILE A 57 -8.64 -2.22 -4.75
N GLU A 58 -7.84 -3.28 -4.75
CA GLU A 58 -7.94 -4.38 -5.71
C GLU A 58 -9.24 -5.16 -5.58
N LYS A 59 -9.67 -5.41 -4.34
CA LYS A 59 -10.86 -6.23 -4.03
C LYS A 59 -12.17 -5.44 -4.03
N THR A 60 -12.12 -4.10 -4.10
CA THR A 60 -13.30 -3.24 -3.98
C THR A 60 -13.59 -2.51 -5.28
N ASP A 61 -14.81 -2.68 -5.81
CA ASP A 61 -15.31 -1.86 -6.91
C ASP A 61 -15.70 -0.47 -6.39
N VAL A 62 -14.91 0.54 -6.75
CA VAL A 62 -15.10 1.94 -6.36
C VAL A 62 -15.76 2.80 -7.45
N ARG A 63 -16.08 2.22 -8.61
CA ARG A 63 -16.59 2.98 -9.76
C ARG A 63 -17.94 3.62 -9.44
N ASN A 64 -18.09 4.90 -9.78
CA ASN A 64 -19.28 5.73 -9.54
C ASN A 64 -19.71 5.78 -8.06
N LYS A 65 -18.76 5.64 -7.13
CA LYS A 65 -19.01 5.66 -5.68
C LYS A 65 -18.26 6.78 -4.99
N VAL A 66 -18.83 7.29 -3.90
CA VAL A 66 -18.14 8.15 -2.93
C VAL A 66 -17.43 7.25 -1.92
N VAL A 67 -16.11 7.37 -1.81
CA VAL A 67 -15.30 6.56 -0.90
C VAL A 67 -14.90 7.40 0.30
N VAL A 68 -15.10 6.85 1.49
CA VAL A 68 -14.62 7.41 2.74
C VAL A 68 -13.70 6.37 3.38
N LEU A 69 -12.43 6.73 3.48
CA LEU A 69 -11.37 5.88 4.02
C LEU A 69 -10.79 6.55 5.26
N LYS A 70 -11.01 5.95 6.43
CA LYS A 70 -10.43 6.37 7.69
C LYS A 70 -9.35 5.37 8.09
N VAL A 71 -8.13 5.86 8.31
CA VAL A 71 -6.97 5.09 8.75
C VAL A 71 -6.48 5.69 10.05
N HIS A 72 -6.44 4.88 11.10
CA HIS A 72 -6.06 5.34 12.44
C HIS A 72 -5.31 4.24 13.20
N GLY A 73 -4.74 4.61 14.34
CA GLY A 73 -3.97 3.70 15.18
C GLY A 73 -2.48 4.06 15.18
N GLU A 74 -1.68 3.24 15.87
CA GLU A 74 -0.25 3.46 16.03
C GLU A 74 0.55 2.35 15.33
N LEU A 75 1.39 2.76 14.38
CA LEU A 75 2.27 1.84 13.68
C LEU A 75 3.31 1.28 14.65
N ILE A 76 3.54 -0.03 14.58
CA ILE A 76 4.62 -0.67 15.33
C ILE A 76 5.98 -0.42 14.69
N ARG A 77 6.06 -0.16 13.38
CA ARG A 77 7.32 0.13 12.67
C ARG A 77 7.08 1.02 11.45
N GLY A 78 8.09 1.81 11.11
CA GLY A 78 8.04 2.76 10.00
C GLY A 78 7.33 4.07 10.35
N LYS A 79 7.48 5.07 9.49
CA LYS A 79 6.88 6.39 9.66
C LYS A 79 5.54 6.43 8.95
N THR A 80 4.66 7.31 9.42
CA THR A 80 3.38 7.58 8.74
C THR A 80 3.58 8.13 7.31
N SER A 81 4.72 8.78 7.04
CA SER A 81 5.15 9.23 5.71
C SER A 81 5.48 8.10 4.75
N ASP A 82 5.79 6.91 5.25
CA ASP A 82 6.17 5.75 4.42
C ASP A 82 4.93 5.06 3.82
N ILE A 83 3.73 5.46 4.26
CA ILE A 83 2.46 5.01 3.68
C ILE A 83 2.10 5.91 2.50
N ASP A 84 2.02 5.33 1.30
CA ASP A 84 1.82 6.05 0.06
C ASP A 84 0.34 6.39 -0.20
N PHE A 85 -0.19 7.29 0.63
CA PHE A 85 -1.56 7.78 0.49
C PHE A 85 -1.79 8.54 -0.83
N SER A 86 -0.72 9.05 -1.47
CA SER A 86 -0.82 9.69 -2.78
C SER A 86 -1.18 8.66 -3.84
N TYR A 87 -0.46 7.53 -3.88
CA TYR A 87 -0.77 6.40 -4.73
C TYR A 87 -2.20 5.88 -4.48
N ILE A 88 -2.58 5.67 -3.21
CA ILE A 88 -3.93 5.19 -2.84
C ILE A 88 -5.01 6.13 -3.39
N LYS A 89 -4.85 7.44 -3.21
CA LYS A 89 -5.77 8.44 -3.76
C LYS A 89 -5.84 8.36 -5.28
N ASN A 90 -4.69 8.35 -5.95
CA ASN A 90 -4.62 8.34 -7.41
C ASN A 90 -5.25 7.08 -8.00
N GLU A 91 -5.00 5.92 -7.40
CA GLU A 91 -5.53 4.65 -7.88
C GLU A 91 -7.06 4.54 -7.68
N ILE A 92 -7.59 5.00 -6.54
CA ILE A 92 -9.05 5.05 -6.30
C ILE A 92 -9.73 5.98 -7.31
N MET A 93 -9.17 7.16 -7.54
CA MET A 93 -9.74 8.12 -8.51
C MET A 93 -9.65 7.58 -9.94
N LYS A 94 -8.52 6.97 -10.32
CA LYS A 94 -8.31 6.34 -11.63
C LYS A 94 -9.33 5.23 -11.93
N ARG A 95 -9.78 4.51 -10.90
CA ARG A 95 -10.81 3.46 -11.01
C ARG A 95 -12.24 4.00 -11.14
N GLY A 96 -12.42 5.32 -11.12
CA GLY A 96 -13.69 5.99 -11.39
C GLY A 96 -14.53 6.27 -10.15
N ALA A 97 -13.91 6.39 -8.96
CA ALA A 97 -14.59 6.94 -7.80
C ALA A 97 -15.04 8.39 -8.05
N ILE A 98 -16.23 8.75 -7.58
CA ILE A 98 -16.75 10.12 -7.67
C ILE A 98 -15.92 11.05 -6.80
N TYR A 99 -15.59 10.59 -5.59
CA TYR A 99 -14.84 11.34 -4.62
C TYR A 99 -14.20 10.41 -3.59
N LEU A 100 -13.05 10.80 -3.04
CA LEU A 100 -12.40 10.15 -1.91
C LEU A 100 -12.22 11.14 -0.75
N HIS A 101 -12.82 10.84 0.39
CA HIS A 101 -12.46 11.44 1.67
C HIS A 101 -11.48 10.53 2.40
N LEU A 102 -10.21 10.94 2.48
CA LEU A 102 -9.18 10.24 3.23
C LEU A 102 -8.94 10.94 4.56
N ASN A 103 -9.20 10.24 5.67
CA ASN A 103 -8.88 10.69 7.01
C ASN A 103 -7.75 9.85 7.59
N ARG A 104 -6.64 10.52 7.95
CA ARG A 104 -5.45 9.92 8.56
C ARG A 104 -4.93 10.72 9.76
N SER A 105 -5.74 11.63 10.31
CA SER A 105 -5.29 12.53 11.38
C SER A 105 -5.01 11.81 12.70
N GLN A 106 -5.60 10.62 12.89
CA GLN A 106 -5.42 9.76 14.06
C GLN A 106 -4.40 8.64 13.83
N LEU A 107 -3.67 8.68 12.72
CA LEU A 107 -2.58 7.76 12.45
C LEU A 107 -1.28 8.28 13.08
N ARG A 108 -0.63 7.44 13.88
CA ARG A 108 0.62 7.74 14.57
C ARG A 108 1.66 6.68 14.25
N SER A 109 2.93 7.01 14.38
CA SER A 109 4.03 6.04 14.35
C SER A 109 4.67 5.99 15.72
N LYS A 110 4.94 4.79 16.22
CA LYS A 110 5.76 4.62 17.41
C LYS A 110 7.20 5.02 17.06
N GLU A 111 7.73 6.03 17.72
CA GLU A 111 9.16 6.32 17.64
C GLU A 111 9.91 5.19 18.36
N TYR A 112 10.69 4.42 17.62
CA TYR A 112 11.68 3.55 18.23
C TYR A 112 12.94 4.38 18.40
N ASP A 113 13.32 4.65 19.64
CA ASP A 113 14.72 4.85 19.99
C ASP A 113 15.42 3.51 19.75
N ILE A 114 15.80 3.24 18.49
CA ILE A 114 16.62 2.09 18.17
C ILE A 114 18.01 2.40 18.72
N ILE A 115 18.24 2.08 20.00
CA ILE A 115 19.58 2.01 20.56
C ILE A 115 20.22 0.77 19.92
N VAL A 116 20.82 0.95 18.73
CA VAL A 116 21.66 -0.07 18.10
C VAL A 116 22.92 -0.18 18.94
N SER A 117 22.88 -1.04 19.96
CA SER A 117 23.98 -1.22 20.91
C SER A 117 25.09 -2.13 20.37
N SER A 118 24.80 -2.89 19.30
CA SER A 118 25.72 -3.83 18.70
C SER A 118 25.43 -4.07 17.21
N GLU A 119 26.43 -4.57 16.49
CA GLU A 119 26.31 -4.98 15.09
C GLU A 119 25.40 -6.22 14.91
N SER A 120 25.26 -7.05 15.96
CA SER A 120 24.27 -8.13 15.96
C SER A 120 22.83 -7.63 16.01
N ASP A 121 22.57 -6.48 16.64
CA ASP A 121 21.23 -5.89 16.69
C ASP A 121 20.83 -5.32 15.34
N SER A 122 21.76 -4.67 14.63
CA SER A 122 21.49 -4.13 13.29
C SER A 122 21.19 -5.24 12.27
N GLN A 123 21.96 -6.34 12.28
CA GLN A 123 21.71 -7.48 11.38
C GLN A 123 20.33 -8.11 11.60
N LYS A 124 19.89 -8.27 12.85
CA LYS A 124 18.55 -8.80 13.15
C LYS A 124 17.44 -7.87 12.67
N ILE A 125 17.60 -6.56 12.84
CA ILE A 125 16.64 -5.58 12.34
C ILE A 125 16.56 -5.64 10.81
N GLU A 126 17.70 -5.71 10.12
CA GLU A 126 17.74 -5.87 8.65
C GLU A 126 17.01 -7.15 8.20
N GLU A 127 17.27 -8.27 8.87
CA GLU A 127 16.61 -9.55 8.60
C GLU A 127 15.09 -9.48 8.75
N GLU A 128 14.62 -8.87 9.84
CA GLU A 128 13.19 -8.70 10.09
C GLU A 128 12.52 -7.85 9.01
N ILE A 129 13.17 -6.76 8.58
CA ILE A 129 12.68 -5.89 7.50
C ILE A 129 12.60 -6.67 6.18
N PHE A 130 13.64 -7.43 5.83
CA PHE A 130 13.61 -8.25 4.60
C PHE A 130 12.52 -9.31 4.65
N MET A 131 12.36 -10.00 5.78
CA MET A 131 11.30 -11.00 5.96
C MET A 131 9.91 -10.40 5.79
N GLU A 132 9.70 -9.18 6.29
CA GLU A 132 8.45 -8.46 6.15
C GLU A 132 8.13 -8.20 4.66
N VAL A 133 9.12 -7.69 3.92
CA VAL A 133 8.98 -7.43 2.47
C VAL A 133 8.69 -8.70 1.68
N ILE A 134 9.39 -9.79 2.02
CA ILE A 134 9.19 -11.11 1.37
C ILE A 134 7.76 -11.60 1.59
N LYS A 135 7.26 -11.54 2.83
CA LYS A 135 5.89 -11.99 3.16
C LYS A 135 4.80 -11.13 2.51
N GLY A 136 5.03 -9.83 2.35
CA GLY A 136 4.04 -8.90 1.82
C GLY A 136 3.93 -8.87 0.28
N LYS A 137 4.85 -9.51 -0.44
CA LYS A 137 4.81 -9.61 -1.89
C LYS A 137 4.65 -11.05 -2.34
N LYS A 138 3.88 -11.25 -3.42
CA LYS A 138 3.79 -12.54 -4.09
C LYS A 138 4.89 -12.63 -5.14
N PHE A 139 5.99 -13.26 -4.77
CA PHE A 139 7.05 -13.59 -5.72
C PHE A 139 6.75 -14.92 -6.42
N THR A 140 6.95 -14.96 -7.73
CA THR A 140 6.83 -16.19 -8.54
C THR A 140 8.14 -16.98 -8.57
N GLU A 141 9.28 -16.31 -8.37
CA GLU A 141 10.59 -16.96 -8.31
C GLU A 141 10.96 -17.34 -6.88
N GLU A 142 11.27 -18.61 -6.67
CA GLU A 142 11.59 -19.16 -5.35
C GLU A 142 12.82 -18.51 -4.70
N ARG A 143 13.81 -18.09 -5.51
CA ARG A 143 15.00 -17.38 -5.01
C ARG A 143 14.69 -16.04 -4.34
N LEU A 144 13.57 -15.41 -4.67
CA LEU A 144 13.12 -14.15 -4.07
C LEU A 144 12.38 -14.36 -2.75
N LEU A 145 12.10 -15.63 -2.39
CA LEU A 145 11.52 -16.02 -1.11
C LEU A 145 12.59 -16.28 -0.03
N SER A 146 13.87 -16.40 -0.42
CA SER A 146 14.97 -16.58 0.52
C SER A 146 15.54 -15.24 0.98
N LEU A 147 16.07 -15.19 2.20
CA LEU A 147 16.79 -14.02 2.72
C LEU A 147 18.20 -13.87 2.12
N GLU A 148 18.73 -14.91 1.47
CA GLU A 148 20.10 -14.92 0.97
C GLU A 148 20.30 -13.87 -0.12
N LEU A 149 19.36 -13.79 -1.06
CA LEU A 149 19.46 -12.88 -2.20
C LEU A 149 19.34 -11.40 -1.78
N PRO A 150 18.33 -10.98 -0.99
CA PRO A 150 18.27 -9.62 -0.45
C PRO A 150 19.51 -9.24 0.36
N LYS A 151 20.02 -10.13 1.22
CA LYS A 151 21.24 -9.87 2.00
C LYS A 151 22.48 -9.73 1.10
N ALA A 152 22.67 -10.65 0.16
CA ALA A 152 23.79 -10.60 -0.76
C ALA A 152 23.79 -9.30 -1.58
N LEU A 153 22.61 -8.92 -2.09
CA LEU A 153 22.47 -7.66 -2.83
C LEU A 153 22.73 -6.46 -1.93
N PHE A 154 22.16 -6.43 -0.73
CA PHE A 154 22.33 -5.32 0.20
C PHE A 154 23.80 -5.15 0.63
N ASN A 155 24.51 -6.25 0.89
CA ASN A 155 25.94 -6.23 1.17
C ASN A 155 26.74 -5.69 -0.01
N GLN A 156 26.37 -6.04 -1.23
CA GLN A 156 27.02 -5.47 -2.41
C GLN A 156 26.77 -3.96 -2.52
N LEU A 157 25.56 -3.50 -2.21
CA LEU A 157 25.19 -2.08 -2.22
C LEU A 157 25.87 -1.26 -1.10
N LYS A 158 26.31 -1.91 -0.02
CA LYS A 158 27.10 -1.28 1.07
C LYS A 158 28.55 -1.00 0.67
N VAL A 159 29.08 -1.63 -0.38
CA VAL A 159 30.48 -1.48 -0.79
C VAL A 159 30.74 -0.06 -1.24
N GLN A 160 31.59 0.66 -0.50
CA GLN A 160 31.93 2.04 -0.82
C GLN A 160 32.83 2.18 -2.05
N LYS A 161 32.91 3.41 -2.54
CA LYS A 161 33.83 3.82 -3.59
C LYS A 161 35.27 3.62 -3.13
N LYS A 162 36.08 2.98 -3.97
CA LYS A 162 37.50 2.72 -3.66
C LYS A 162 38.31 4.00 -3.81
N GLU A 163 39.42 4.08 -3.08
CA GLU A 163 40.38 5.19 -3.22
C GLU A 163 40.96 5.21 -4.64
N GLY A 164 40.96 6.38 -5.28
CA GLY A 164 41.38 6.55 -6.68
C GLY A 164 40.37 6.09 -7.75
N GLU A 165 39.22 5.53 -7.37
CA GLU A 165 38.17 5.16 -8.32
C GLU A 165 37.45 6.42 -8.84
N VAL A 166 37.15 6.50 -10.14
CA VAL A 166 36.32 7.59 -10.69
C VAL A 166 34.84 7.23 -10.48
N SER A 167 33.95 8.22 -10.34
CA SER A 167 32.53 7.98 -10.05
C SER A 167 31.84 7.11 -11.12
N LEU A 168 32.21 7.27 -12.39
CA LEU A 168 31.72 6.42 -13.48
C LEU A 168 32.13 4.95 -13.32
N ASP A 169 33.38 4.69 -12.91
CA ASP A 169 33.90 3.34 -12.70
C ASP A 169 33.24 2.68 -11.48
N TYR A 170 33.01 3.46 -10.41
CA TYR A 170 32.25 3.02 -9.24
C TYR A 170 30.83 2.60 -9.62
N GLU A 171 30.09 3.45 -10.33
CA GLU A 171 28.73 3.13 -10.76
C GLU A 171 28.68 1.90 -11.66
N ARG A 172 29.62 1.77 -12.61
CA ARG A 172 29.72 0.59 -13.48
C ARG A 172 29.97 -0.67 -12.65
N ARG A 173 30.97 -0.66 -11.77
CA ARG A 173 31.31 -1.80 -10.89
C ARG A 173 30.14 -2.20 -10.00
N MET A 174 29.44 -1.22 -9.43
CA MET A 174 28.27 -1.47 -8.58
C MET A 174 27.12 -2.09 -9.35
N LYS A 175 26.83 -1.60 -10.56
CA LYS A 175 25.80 -2.17 -11.45
C LYS A 175 26.16 -3.59 -11.87
N GLU A 176 27.39 -3.83 -12.32
CA GLU A 176 27.85 -5.16 -12.73
C GLU A 176 27.72 -6.18 -11.60
N ALA A 177 28.17 -5.82 -10.40
CA ALA A 177 28.07 -6.72 -9.25
C ALA A 177 26.62 -6.95 -8.78
N ALA A 178 25.75 -5.94 -8.85
CA ALA A 178 24.34 -6.12 -8.56
C ALA A 178 23.66 -7.05 -9.59
N ILE A 179 23.99 -6.92 -10.88
CA ILE A 179 23.49 -7.78 -11.96
C ILE A 179 23.95 -9.23 -11.75
N GLU A 180 25.20 -9.42 -11.34
CA GLU A 180 25.77 -10.73 -11.04
C GLU A 180 25.03 -11.41 -9.88
N VAL A 181 24.84 -10.70 -8.75
CA VAL A 181 24.10 -11.21 -7.58
C VAL A 181 22.64 -11.55 -7.95
N LEU A 182 21.99 -10.71 -8.75
CA LEU A 182 20.63 -10.96 -9.23
C LEU A 182 20.56 -12.11 -10.26
N GLY A 183 21.67 -12.44 -10.92
CA GLY A 183 21.75 -13.49 -11.94
C GLY A 183 20.98 -13.15 -13.23
N ILE A 184 20.76 -11.86 -13.51
CA ILE A 184 19.89 -11.38 -14.61
C ILE A 184 20.65 -10.98 -15.87
N LYS A 185 21.95 -11.27 -15.97
CA LYS A 185 22.80 -10.84 -17.09
C LYS A 185 22.20 -11.19 -18.48
N LYS A 186 21.67 -12.40 -18.61
CA LYS A 186 21.02 -12.89 -19.85
C LYS A 186 19.74 -12.13 -20.23
N LEU A 187 19.06 -11.49 -19.28
CA LEU A 187 17.84 -10.71 -19.52
C LEU A 187 18.13 -9.28 -19.98
N LEU A 188 19.36 -8.80 -19.77
CA LEU A 188 19.79 -7.44 -20.13
C LEU A 188 20.54 -7.40 -21.46
N GLU A 189 20.99 -8.55 -21.97
CA GLU A 189 21.72 -8.70 -23.23
C GLU A 189 20.79 -9.00 -24.43
N GLY A 190 19.47 -9.02 -24.23
CA GLY A 190 18.45 -9.20 -25.27
C GLY A 190 17.61 -7.94 -25.50
#